data_AF-A0A963NNB1-F1
#
_entry.id   AF-A0A963NNB1-F1
#
_cell.length_a   1.000
_cell.length_b   1.000
_cell.length_c   1.000
_cell.angle_alpha   90.00
_cell.angle_beta   90.00
_cell.angle_gamma   90.00
#
_symmetry.space_group_name_H-M   'P 1'
#
loop_
_entity.id
_entity.type
_entity.pdbx_description
1 polymer ?
#
loop_
_entity_poly.entity_id
_entity_poly.type
_entity_poly.pdbx_seq_one_letter_code
_entity_poly.pdbx_strand_id
1 'polypeptide(L)'
;MGEMDAVRLNFNPQSLWALNAIIGLIMFGVALELKPRDFKAVFVTPKPVLIGLAAQFVLLPAFTFLLVLAIRPAPSIALGMMLVAACPGGNVSNFLTHYARGNTALSV
;
A
#
# COMPACT_ATOMS: atom_id res chain seq x y z
N MET A 1 0.59 25.88 -12.53
CA MET A 1 1.72 24.96 -12.31
C MET A 1 2.47 25.52 -11.12
N GLY A 2 2.27 24.94 -9.94
CA GLY A 2 2.78 25.52 -8.68
C GLY A 2 4.31 25.39 -8.60
N GLU A 3 4.97 26.21 -7.78
CA GLU A 3 6.43 26.11 -7.57
C GLU A 3 6.88 24.68 -7.20
N MET A 4 6.03 23.93 -6.49
CA MET A 4 6.25 22.53 -6.15
C MET A 4 6.30 21.59 -7.37
N ASP A 5 5.54 21.88 -8.43
CA ASP A 5 5.54 21.08 -9.67
C ASP A 5 6.81 21.34 -10.53
N ALA A 6 7.52 22.44 -10.26
CA ALA A 6 8.75 22.80 -10.96
C ALA A 6 10.00 22.16 -10.33
N VAL A 7 9.87 21.56 -9.14
CA VAL A 7 10.97 20.88 -8.46
C VAL A 7 11.41 19.66 -9.27
N ARG A 8 12.66 19.68 -9.75
CA ARG A 8 13.28 18.57 -10.48
C ARG A 8 14.01 17.67 -9.49
N LEU A 9 13.43 16.50 -9.20
CA LEU A 9 14.12 15.45 -8.45
C LEU A 9 15.18 14.82 -9.36
N ASN A 10 16.45 14.88 -8.94
CA ASN A 10 17.55 14.27 -9.67
C ASN A 10 17.68 12.80 -9.27
N PHE A 11 17.14 11.90 -10.09
CA PHE A 11 17.26 10.47 -9.87
C PHE A 11 18.55 9.95 -10.51
N ASN A 12 19.51 9.55 -9.68
CA ASN A 12 20.71 8.88 -10.16
C ASN A 12 20.34 7.43 -10.58
N PRO A 13 20.62 6.99 -11.81
CA PRO A 13 20.33 5.63 -12.26
C PRO A 13 20.86 4.55 -11.31
N GLN A 14 22.05 4.74 -10.74
CA GLN A 14 22.65 3.80 -9.78
C GLN A 14 21.80 3.66 -8.50
N SER A 15 21.19 4.77 -8.04
CA SER A 15 20.34 4.77 -6.85
C SER A 15 18.99 4.06 -7.10
N LEU A 16 18.46 4.15 -8.32
CA LEU A 16 17.24 3.44 -8.71
C LEU A 16 17.44 1.92 -8.72
N TRP A 17 18.59 1.46 -9.22
CA TRP A 17 18.96 0.05 -9.17
C TRP A 17 19.07 -0.46 -7.73
N ALA A 18 19.72 0.30 -6.85
CA ALA A 18 19.83 -0.04 -5.44
C ALA A 18 18.44 -0.09 -4.76
N LEU A 19 17.58 0.89 -5.02
CA LEU A 19 16.22 0.93 -4.49
C LEU A 19 15.40 -0.29 -4.93
N ASN A 20 15.43 -0.63 -6.22
CA ASN A 20 14.72 -1.79 -6.76
C ASN A 20 15.22 -3.09 -6.14
N ALA A 21 16.54 -3.24 -5.95
CA ALA A 21 17.10 -4.40 -5.28
C ALA A 21 16.64 -4.52 -3.82
N ILE A 22 16.59 -3.39 -3.09
CA ILE A 22 16.12 -3.36 -1.70
C ILE A 22 14.63 -3.71 -1.63
N ILE A 23 13.78 -3.13 -2.47
CA ILE A 23 12.35 -3.45 -2.52
C ILE A 23 12.16 -4.93 -2.86
N GLY A 24 12.92 -5.46 -3.83
CA GLY A 24 12.91 -6.87 -4.18
C GLY A 24 13.27 -7.78 -3.00
N LEU A 25 14.30 -7.41 -2.23
CA LEU A 25 14.71 -8.15 -1.03
C LEU A 25 13.63 -8.11 0.07
N ILE A 26 12.99 -6.96 0.27
CA ILE A 26 11.88 -6.81 1.22
C ILE A 26 10.71 -7.71 0.80
N MET A 27 10.29 -7.66 -0.47
CA MET A 27 9.20 -8.48 -1.00
C MET A 27 9.54 -9.98 -0.95
N PHE A 28 10.80 -10.36 -1.17
CA PHE A 28 11.27 -11.73 -0.99
C PHE A 28 11.17 -12.17 0.48
N GLY A 29 11.55 -11.31 1.43
CA GLY A 29 11.35 -11.55 2.85
C GLY A 29 9.88 -11.80 3.21
N VAL A 30 8.96 -10.98 2.67
CA VAL A 30 7.51 -11.20 2.81
C VAL A 30 7.09 -12.56 2.24
N ALA A 31 7.60 -12.93 1.06
CA ALA A 31 7.27 -14.20 0.42
C ALA A 31 7.73 -15.43 1.23
N LEU A 32 8.83 -15.33 1.98
CA LEU A 32 9.31 -16.41 2.86
C LEU A 32 8.41 -16.65 4.08
N GLU A 33 7.64 -15.64 4.50
CA GLU A 33 6.70 -15.76 5.63
C GLU A 33 5.37 -16.42 5.22
N LEU A 34 5.03 -16.38 3.93
CA LEU A 34 3.78 -16.93 3.39
C LEU A 34 3.78 -18.47 3.41
N LYS A 35 2.72 -19.05 3.97
CA LYS A 35 2.50 -20.50 3.99
C LYS A 35 1.36 -20.87 3.06
N PRO A 36 1.37 -22.07 2.45
CA PRO A 36 0.27 -22.55 1.60
C PRO A 36 -1.10 -22.54 2.29
N ARG A 37 -1.14 -22.67 3.62
CA ARG A 37 -2.36 -22.60 4.42
C ARG A 37 -3.01 -21.21 4.42
N ASP A 38 -2.24 -20.14 4.27
CA ASP A 38 -2.73 -18.77 4.33
C ASP A 38 -3.58 -18.50 3.07
N PHE A 39 -3.13 -18.99 1.91
CA PHE A 39 -3.92 -19.01 0.69
C PHE A 39 -5.19 -19.85 0.80
N LYS A 40 -5.15 -20.98 1.52
CA LYS A 40 -6.35 -21.80 1.75
C LYS A 40 -7.41 -21.04 2.55
N ALA A 41 -7.00 -20.23 3.54
CA ALA A 41 -7.93 -19.43 4.34
C ALA A 41 -8.74 -18.44 3.49
N VAL A 42 -8.12 -17.85 2.45
CA VAL A 42 -8.79 -16.96 1.49
C VAL A 42 -9.96 -17.66 0.78
N PHE A 43 -9.78 -18.92 0.38
CA PHE A 43 -10.83 -19.69 -0.29
C PHE A 43 -11.90 -20.23 0.65
N VAL A 44 -11.54 -20.57 1.90
CA VAL A 44 -12.48 -21.14 2.88
C VAL A 44 -13.40 -20.06 3.45
N THR A 45 -12.88 -18.86 3.72
CA THR A 45 -13.66 -17.73 4.25
C THR A 45 -13.42 -16.47 3.42
N PRO A 46 -14.02 -16.36 2.22
CA PRO A 46 -13.72 -15.27 1.29
C PRO A 46 -14.35 -13.93 1.68
N LYS A 47 -15.47 -13.93 2.41
CA LYS A 47 -16.23 -12.70 2.71
C LYS A 47 -15.36 -11.63 3.40
N PRO A 48 -14.63 -11.91 4.48
CA PRO A 48 -13.82 -10.89 5.14
C PRO A 48 -12.67 -10.39 4.28
N VAL A 49 -12.05 -11.28 3.49
CA VAL A 49 -10.96 -10.92 2.56
C VAL A 49 -11.46 -9.99 1.46
N LEU A 50 -12.62 -10.29 0.86
CA LEU A 50 -13.23 -9.44 -0.16
C LEU A 50 -13.60 -8.06 0.37
N ILE A 51 -14.10 -7.99 1.60
CA ILE A 51 -14.38 -6.71 2.27
C ILE A 51 -13.08 -5.93 2.48
N GLY A 52 -12.01 -6.59 2.95
CA GLY A 52 -10.69 -5.97 3.11
C GLY A 52 -10.13 -5.44 1.79
N LEU A 53 -10.20 -6.23 0.71
CA LEU A 53 -9.76 -5.82 -0.63
C LEU A 53 -10.57 -4.66 -1.18
N ALA A 54 -11.89 -4.68 -1.03
CA ALA A 54 -12.75 -3.58 -1.43
C ALA A 54 -12.44 -2.31 -0.63
N ALA A 55 -12.19 -2.43 0.68
CA ALA A 55 -11.78 -1.30 1.50
C ALA A 55 -10.43 -0.71 1.04
N GLN A 56 -9.44 -1.58 0.78
CA GLN A 56 -8.09 -1.16 0.39
C GLN A 56 -8.03 -0.55 -1.00
N PHE A 57 -8.66 -1.17 -2.00
CA PHE A 57 -8.49 -0.79 -3.40
C PHE A 57 -9.63 0.05 -3.97
N VAL A 58 -10.76 0.17 -3.26
CA VAL A 58 -11.89 1.00 -3.70
C VAL A 58 -12.12 2.13 -2.70
N LEU A 59 -12.39 1.81 -1.43
CA LEU A 59 -12.75 2.84 -0.45
C LEU A 59 -11.60 3.80 -0.15
N LEU A 60 -10.38 3.31 0.05
CA LEU A 60 -9.23 4.15 0.38
C LEU A 60 -8.82 5.07 -0.80
N PRO A 61 -8.71 4.59 -2.05
CA PRO A 61 -8.49 5.47 -3.20
C PRO A 61 -9.63 6.47 -3.41
N ALA A 62 -10.89 6.05 -3.25
CA ALA A 62 -12.03 6.97 -3.35
C ALA A 62 -11.99 8.05 -2.27
N PHE A 63 -11.67 7.67 -1.03
CA PHE A 63 -11.49 8.61 0.07
C PHE A 63 -10.35 9.59 -0.19
N THR A 64 -9.20 9.09 -0.66
CA THR A 64 -8.04 9.92 -1.03
C THR A 64 -8.40 10.89 -2.15
N PHE A 65 -9.18 10.45 -3.14
CA PHE A 65 -9.67 11.31 -4.21
C PHE A 65 -10.58 12.43 -3.68
N LEU A 66 -11.53 12.09 -2.81
CA LEU A 66 -12.39 13.10 -2.15
C LEU A 66 -11.55 14.10 -1.34
N LEU A 67 -10.51 13.61 -0.65
CA LEU A 67 -9.59 14.45 0.10
C LEU A 67 -8.81 15.42 -0.81
N VAL A 68 -8.35 14.95 -1.98
CA VAL A 68 -7.72 15.79 -3.00
C VAL A 68 -8.68 16.87 -3.50
N LEU A 69 -9.96 16.56 -3.71
CA LEU A 69 -10.95 17.56 -4.12
C LEU A 69 -11.23 18.62 -3.05
N ALA A 70 -11.20 18.23 -1.78
CA ALA A 70 -11.43 19.11 -0.64
C ALA A 70 -10.22 20.02 -0.36
N ILE A 71 -9.01 19.46 -0.31
CA ILE A 71 -7.78 20.18 0.03
C ILE A 71 -7.20 20.94 -1.17
N ARG A 72 -7.43 20.44 -2.40
CA ARG A 72 -6.88 20.97 -3.66
C ARG A 72 -5.35 21.14 -3.63
N PRO A 73 -4.58 20.08 -3.33
CA PRO A 73 -3.12 20.15 -3.34
C PRO A 73 -2.58 20.37 -4.76
N ALA A 74 -1.29 20.67 -4.88
CA ALA A 74 -0.62 20.75 -6.18
C ALA A 74 -0.76 19.42 -6.96
N PRO A 75 -0.90 19.46 -8.30
CA PRO A 75 -1.11 18.25 -9.11
C PRO A 75 -0.08 17.14 -8.87
N SER A 76 1.20 17.49 -8.71
CA SER A 76 2.26 16.53 -8.39
C SER A 76 2.02 15.78 -7.07
N ILE A 77 1.57 16.49 -6.04
CA ILE A 77 1.24 15.93 -4.72
C ILE A 77 -0.03 15.09 -4.80
N ALA A 78 -1.06 15.58 -5.48
CA ALA A 78 -2.30 14.83 -5.71
C ALA A 78 -2.03 13.47 -6.35
N LEU A 79 -1.15 13.45 -7.36
CA LEU A 79 -0.72 12.21 -8.01
C LEU A 79 0.01 11.28 -7.04
N GLY A 80 0.94 11.83 -6.24
CA GLY A 80 1.65 11.06 -5.20
C GLY A 80 0.71 10.43 -4.18
N MET A 81 -0.29 11.19 -3.71
CA MET A 81 -1.32 10.68 -2.77
C MET A 81 -2.12 9.53 -3.39
N MET A 82 -2.56 9.68 -4.64
CA MET A 82 -3.31 8.63 -5.35
C MET A 82 -2.45 7.38 -5.58
N LEU A 83 -1.16 7.54 -5.93
CA LEU A 83 -0.23 6.42 -6.08
C LEU A 83 -0.08 5.64 -4.77
N VAL A 84 0.12 6.33 -3.64
CA VAL A 84 0.24 5.69 -2.32
C VAL A 84 -1.05 4.98 -1.93
N ALA A 85 -2.22 5.59 -2.17
CA ALA A 85 -3.50 4.98 -1.86
C ALA A 85 -3.80 3.72 -2.69
N ALA A 86 -3.25 3.63 -3.91
CA ALA A 86 -3.39 2.46 -4.78
C ALA A 86 -2.42 1.32 -4.42
N CYS A 87 -1.40 1.57 -3.59
CA CYS A 87 -0.48 0.53 -3.16
C CYS A 87 -1.16 -0.47 -2.21
N PRO A 88 -0.75 -1.75 -2.24
CA PRO A 88 -1.20 -2.72 -1.24
C PRO A 88 -0.70 -2.36 0.16
N GLY A 89 -1.41 -2.83 1.18
CA GLY A 89 -0.97 -2.72 2.57
C GLY A 89 0.33 -3.48 2.84
N GLY A 90 1.11 -3.03 3.82
CA GLY A 90 2.36 -3.68 4.24
C GLY A 90 2.24 -4.46 5.57
N ASN A 91 3.24 -5.29 5.86
CA ASN A 91 3.24 -6.21 7.03
C ASN A 91 3.18 -5.52 8.39
N VAL A 92 3.50 -4.22 8.48
CA VAL A 92 3.34 -3.44 9.72
C VAL A 92 1.89 -3.44 10.20
N SER A 93 0.93 -3.50 9.27
CA SER A 93 -0.50 -3.61 9.61
C SER A 93 -0.81 -4.89 10.41
N ASN A 94 -0.12 -6.01 10.15
CA ASN A 94 -0.31 -7.27 10.86
C ASN A 94 0.10 -7.16 12.33
N PHE A 95 1.25 -6.50 12.57
CA PHE A 95 1.70 -6.18 13.92
C PHE A 95 0.69 -5.28 14.64
N LEU A 96 0.25 -4.19 14.00
CA LEU A 96 -0.71 -3.27 14.60
C LEU A 96 -2.06 -3.94 14.91
N THR A 97 -2.56 -4.77 14.00
CA THR A 97 -3.79 -5.56 14.22
C THR A 97 -3.64 -6.48 15.43
N HIS A 98 -2.47 -7.10 15.62
CA HIS A 98 -2.20 -7.95 16.78
C HIS A 98 -2.26 -7.15 18.09
N TYR A 99 -1.59 -6.00 18.13
CA TYR A 99 -1.60 -5.11 19.30
C TYR A 99 -3.00 -4.54 19.60
N ALA A 100 -3.79 -4.29 18.55
CA ALA A 100 -5.19 -3.85 18.67
C ALA A 100 -6.15 -4.98 19.08
N ARG A 101 -5.66 -6.22 19.32
CA ARG A 101 -6.47 -7.42 19.58
C ARG A 101 -7.48 -7.72 18.45
N GLY A 102 -7.14 -7.32 17.23
CA GLY A 102 -7.92 -7.61 16.04
C GLY A 102 -7.64 -9.01 15.49
N ASN A 103 -8.30 -9.35 14.38
CA ASN A 103 -8.10 -10.63 13.70
C ASN A 103 -6.82 -10.60 12.87
N THR A 104 -5.70 -11.03 13.46
CA THR A 104 -4.41 -11.10 12.78
C THR A 104 -4.40 -12.04 11.59
N ALA A 105 -5.14 -13.15 11.65
CA ALA A 105 -5.22 -14.12 10.56
C ALA A 105 -5.94 -13.54 9.33
N LEU A 106 -6.75 -12.50 9.50
CA LEU A 106 -7.35 -11.75 8.39
C LEU A 106 -6.44 -10.64 7.84
N SER A 107 -5.54 -10.11 8.68
CA SER A 107 -4.62 -9.05 8.30
C SER A 107 -3.46 -9.57 7.44
N VAL A 108 -3.01 -10.80 7.73
CA VAL A 108 -2.03 -11.55 6.93
C VAL A 108 -2.62 -11.95 5.59
#